data_AF-A0A3S9VVD7-F1
#
_entry.id   AF-A0A3S9VVD7-F1
#
_cell.length_a   1.000
_cell.length_b   1.000
_cell.length_c   1.000
_cell.angle_alpha   90.00
_cell.angle_beta   90.00
_cell.angle_gamma   90.00
#
_symmetry.space_group_name_H-M   'P 1'
#
loop_
_entity.id
_entity.type
_entity.pdbx_description
1 polymer ?
#
loop_
_entity_poly.entity_id
_entity_poly.type
_entity_poly.pdbx_seq_one_letter_code
_entity_poly.pdbx_strand_id
1 'polypeptide(L)'
;MKIFCKYIIPILLLLAAISCDKTTVGYLFADNLTYTPDSIVVKAVLDPVEDEEQIDKEMPWQSVALEGVQGTSPINYAIENVVTPDGDPASVSQFQMVRKGVIELPWNHTVPPGRYVISIRVSNEGRSIVKDSVYTVIVK
;
A
#
# COMPACT_ATOMS: atom_id res chain seq x y z
N MET A 1 41.91 -34.94 -34.69
CA MET A 1 40.54 -34.39 -34.70
C MET A 1 39.49 -35.23 -33.95
N LYS A 2 39.86 -36.26 -33.16
CA LYS A 2 38.89 -37.10 -32.41
C LYS A 2 38.71 -36.70 -30.93
N ILE A 3 39.61 -35.88 -30.41
CA ILE A 3 39.68 -35.51 -28.98
C ILE A 3 38.76 -34.32 -28.67
N PHE A 4 38.65 -33.35 -29.59
CA PHE A 4 37.79 -32.17 -29.45
C PHE A 4 36.30 -32.50 -29.30
N CYS A 5 35.82 -33.56 -29.96
CA CYS A 5 34.41 -33.96 -29.91
C CYS A 5 34.04 -34.65 -28.58
N LYS A 6 35.01 -35.28 -27.91
CA LYS A 6 34.79 -36.07 -26.68
C LYS A 6 34.52 -35.21 -25.45
N TYR A 7 35.01 -33.97 -25.45
CA TYR A 7 34.82 -33.00 -24.36
C TYR A 7 33.76 -31.94 -24.67
N ILE A 8 33.42 -31.72 -25.96
CA ILE A 8 32.35 -30.80 -26.37
C ILE A 8 30.98 -31.25 -25.86
N ILE A 9 30.67 -32.54 -25.96
CA ILE A 9 29.37 -33.09 -25.57
C ILE A 9 29.11 -32.98 -24.05
N PRO A 10 30.04 -33.36 -23.15
CA PRO A 10 29.82 -33.20 -21.71
C PRO A 10 29.84 -31.73 -21.25
N ILE A 11 30.61 -30.84 -21.92
CA ILE A 11 30.60 -29.39 -21.64
C ILE A 11 29.26 -28.76 -22.02
N LEU A 12 28.68 -29.15 -23.16
CA LEU A 12 27.38 -28.67 -23.61
C LEU A 12 26.25 -29.11 -22.66
N LEU A 13 26.35 -30.33 -22.12
CA LEU A 13 25.42 -30.83 -21.10
C LEU A 13 25.53 -30.07 -19.77
N LEU A 14 26.74 -29.64 -19.37
CA LEU A 14 26.96 -28.84 -18.17
C LEU A 14 26.38 -27.42 -18.30
N LEU A 15 26.49 -26.82 -19.50
CA LEU A 15 25.97 -25.48 -19.80
C LEU A 15 24.42 -25.45 -19.81
N ALA A 16 23.76 -26.56 -20.16
CA ALA A 16 22.30 -26.66 -20.11
C ALA A 16 21.74 -26.70 -18.67
N ALA A 17 22.53 -27.11 -17.68
CA ALA A 17 22.11 -27.20 -16.28
C ALA A 17 22.11 -25.85 -15.54
N ILE A 18 22.67 -24.79 -16.13
CA ILE A 18 22.76 -23.46 -15.52
C ILE A 18 21.55 -22.58 -15.87
N SER A 19 20.66 -23.06 -16.74
CA SER A 19 19.43 -22.37 -17.13
C SER A 19 18.35 -22.51 -16.06
N CYS A 20 18.59 -21.97 -14.87
CA CYS A 20 17.56 -21.70 -13.88
C CYS A 20 17.17 -20.22 -14.00
N ASP A 21 16.37 -19.88 -15.01
CA ASP A 21 15.72 -18.58 -15.04
C ASP A 21 14.71 -18.55 -13.89
N LYS A 22 15.03 -17.79 -12.84
CA LYS A 22 14.06 -17.44 -11.80
C LYS A 22 12.99 -16.57 -12.46
N THR A 23 11.94 -17.21 -12.98
CA THR A 23 10.77 -16.49 -13.49
C THR A 23 10.15 -15.72 -12.32
N THR A 24 9.91 -14.42 -12.50
CA THR A 24 9.20 -13.62 -11.51
C THR A 24 7.76 -14.12 -11.42
N VAL A 25 7.42 -14.78 -10.32
CA VAL A 25 6.06 -15.29 -10.05
C VAL A 25 5.08 -14.11 -9.95
N GLY A 26 3.84 -14.29 -10.40
CA GLY A 26 2.76 -13.30 -10.29
C GLY A 26 2.71 -12.21 -11.36
N TYR A 27 1.71 -11.35 -11.29
CA TYR A 27 1.64 -10.06 -12.00
C TYR A 27 1.01 -9.01 -11.08
N LEU A 28 1.31 -7.73 -11.31
CA LEU A 28 0.72 -6.63 -10.56
C LEU A 28 0.62 -5.39 -11.45
N PHE A 29 -0.58 -4.86 -11.60
CA PHE A 29 -0.91 -3.63 -12.31
C PHE A 29 -1.68 -2.70 -11.36
N ALA A 30 -1.23 -1.45 -11.28
CA ALA A 30 -1.80 -0.43 -10.41
C ALA A 30 -1.79 0.97 -11.07
N ASP A 31 -1.74 1.02 -12.41
CA ASP A 31 -1.65 2.29 -13.14
C ASP A 31 -2.90 3.17 -12.94
N ASN A 32 -4.06 2.51 -12.83
CA ASN A 32 -5.37 3.13 -12.63
C ASN A 32 -5.79 3.13 -11.15
N LEU A 33 -4.85 2.92 -10.24
CA LEU A 33 -5.09 2.94 -8.80
C LEU A 33 -5.68 4.28 -8.38
N THR A 34 -6.81 4.25 -7.66
CA THR A 34 -7.51 5.46 -7.22
C THR A 34 -8.41 5.19 -6.03
N TYR A 35 -8.75 6.26 -5.30
CA TYR A 35 -9.91 6.33 -4.42
C TYR A 35 -10.95 7.25 -5.03
N THR A 36 -12.24 6.92 -4.83
CA THR A 36 -13.35 7.78 -5.23
C THR A 36 -14.41 7.77 -4.12
N PRO A 37 -14.51 8.84 -3.28
CA PRO A 37 -13.73 10.08 -3.32
C PRO A 37 -12.26 9.87 -2.93
N ASP A 38 -11.39 10.80 -3.31
CA ASP A 38 -9.95 10.81 -3.00
C ASP A 38 -9.62 11.52 -1.68
N SER A 39 -10.65 11.88 -0.91
CA SER A 39 -10.48 12.58 0.36
C SER A 39 -11.62 12.34 1.34
N ILE A 40 -11.30 12.55 2.61
CA ILE A 40 -12.26 12.58 3.73
C ILE A 40 -11.96 13.76 4.65
N VAL A 41 -13.02 14.33 5.22
CA VAL A 41 -12.93 15.32 6.29
C VAL A 41 -13.20 14.62 7.61
N VAL A 42 -12.32 14.81 8.60
CA VAL A 42 -12.42 14.22 9.94
C VAL A 42 -12.35 15.34 10.99
N LYS A 43 -13.02 15.16 12.12
CA LYS A 43 -12.98 16.12 13.23
C LYS A 43 -11.75 15.85 14.11
N ALA A 44 -10.98 16.90 14.44
CA ALA A 44 -9.89 16.83 15.41
C ALA A 44 -10.41 16.57 16.83
N VAL A 45 -11.58 17.12 17.14
CA VAL A 45 -12.24 17.01 18.43
C VAL A 45 -13.70 16.68 18.17
N LEU A 46 -14.17 15.55 18.71
CA LEU A 46 -15.57 15.16 18.68
C LEU A 46 -16.36 15.95 19.73
N ASP A 47 -17.57 16.35 19.36
CA ASP A 47 -18.53 16.93 20.29
C ASP A 47 -19.26 15.79 21.03
N PRO A 48 -19.28 15.76 22.37
CA PRO A 48 -19.90 14.66 23.12
C PRO A 48 -21.40 14.46 22.88
N VAL A 49 -22.10 15.49 22.38
CA VAL A 49 -23.54 15.45 22.12
C VAL A 49 -23.82 15.22 20.63
N GLU A 50 -23.14 15.94 19.73
CA GLU A 50 -23.36 15.77 18.29
C GLU A 50 -22.77 14.46 17.75
N ASP A 51 -21.65 14.00 18.31
CA ASP A 51 -20.91 12.82 17.86
C ASP A 51 -21.05 11.63 18.84
N GLU A 52 -22.08 11.62 19.70
CA GLU A 52 -22.37 10.58 20.70
C GLU A 52 -22.30 9.18 20.08
N GLU A 53 -22.95 8.96 18.94
CA GLU A 53 -22.95 7.65 18.27
C GLU A 53 -21.55 7.17 17.87
N GLN A 54 -20.71 8.09 17.39
CA GLN A 54 -19.35 7.77 16.97
C GLN A 54 -18.46 7.44 18.18
N ILE A 55 -18.65 8.16 19.29
CA ILE A 55 -17.93 7.92 20.54
C ILE A 55 -18.36 6.58 21.14
N ASP A 56 -19.67 6.38 21.33
CA ASP A 56 -20.24 5.19 21.97
C ASP A 56 -19.93 3.90 21.21
N LYS A 57 -19.88 3.98 19.89
CA LYS A 57 -19.56 2.84 19.01
C LYS A 57 -18.10 2.78 18.62
N GLU A 58 -17.27 3.71 19.11
CA GLU A 58 -15.84 3.80 18.80
C GLU A 58 -15.56 3.79 17.28
N MET A 59 -16.43 4.45 16.50
CA MET A 59 -16.43 4.35 15.04
C MET A 59 -15.21 5.06 14.44
N PRO A 60 -14.27 4.31 13.81
CA PRO A 60 -13.10 4.93 13.20
C PRO A 60 -13.49 5.69 11.93
N TRP A 61 -12.65 6.65 11.56
CA TRP A 61 -12.74 7.31 10.27
C TRP A 61 -12.10 6.41 9.21
N GLN A 62 -12.80 6.16 8.10
CA GLN A 62 -12.33 5.26 7.06
C GLN A 62 -12.51 5.84 5.66
N SER A 63 -11.53 5.61 4.79
CA SER A 63 -11.71 5.79 3.35
C SER A 63 -12.60 4.69 2.76
N VAL A 64 -12.99 4.87 1.50
CA VAL A 64 -13.47 3.75 0.68
C VAL A 64 -12.34 2.77 0.39
N ALA A 65 -12.68 1.56 -0.06
CA ALA A 65 -11.69 0.58 -0.50
C ALA A 65 -10.96 1.08 -1.75
N LEU A 66 -9.69 0.73 -1.86
CA LEU A 66 -8.88 1.10 -3.01
C LEU A 66 -9.29 0.34 -4.28
N GLU A 67 -9.36 1.06 -5.40
CA GLU A 67 -9.72 0.51 -6.70
C GLU A 67 -8.54 0.55 -7.68
N GLY A 68 -8.71 -0.07 -8.85
CA GLY A 68 -7.73 -0.01 -9.93
C GLY A 68 -6.50 -0.92 -9.80
N VAL A 69 -6.48 -1.81 -8.80
CA VAL A 69 -5.42 -2.80 -8.60
C VAL A 69 -5.82 -4.16 -9.15
N GLN A 70 -4.96 -4.73 -9.99
CA GLN A 70 -5.10 -6.08 -10.53
C GLN A 70 -3.79 -6.84 -10.32
N GLY A 71 -3.86 -8.04 -9.76
CA GLY A 71 -2.65 -8.81 -9.50
C GLY A 71 -2.93 -10.22 -9.02
N THR A 72 -1.88 -11.03 -8.98
CA THR A 72 -1.91 -12.36 -8.36
C THR A 72 -2.02 -12.22 -6.85
N SER A 73 -2.97 -12.93 -6.24
CA SER A 73 -3.13 -12.99 -4.78
C SER A 73 -1.98 -13.74 -4.11
N PRO A 74 -1.60 -13.40 -2.86
CA PRO A 74 -2.15 -12.30 -2.06
C PRO A 74 -1.58 -10.94 -2.49
N ILE A 75 -2.44 -9.91 -2.49
CA ILE A 75 -2.05 -8.51 -2.69
C ILE A 75 -2.04 -7.81 -1.34
N ASN A 76 -0.92 -7.17 -1.01
CA ASN A 76 -0.71 -6.41 0.21
C ASN A 76 -0.77 -4.91 -0.08
N TYR A 77 -1.39 -4.17 0.83
CA TYR A 77 -1.51 -2.71 0.79
C TYR A 77 -0.87 -2.13 2.04
N ALA A 78 -0.09 -1.06 1.88
CA ALA A 78 0.53 -0.35 2.99
C ALA A 78 0.52 1.15 2.73
N ILE A 79 0.48 1.94 3.81
CA ILE A 79 0.83 3.36 3.75
C ILE A 79 2.34 3.44 3.55
N GLU A 80 2.76 4.09 2.47
CA GLU A 80 4.18 4.31 2.17
C GLU A 80 4.70 5.54 2.91
N ASN A 81 3.94 6.63 2.84
CA ASN A 81 4.30 7.91 3.41
C ASN A 81 3.04 8.74 3.67
N VAL A 82 3.12 9.62 4.66
CA VAL A 82 2.11 10.66 4.91
C VAL A 82 2.83 12.00 4.97
N VAL A 83 2.51 12.88 4.03
CA VAL A 83 2.96 14.28 4.09
C VAL A 83 2.08 15.00 5.10
N THR A 84 2.68 15.42 6.21
CA THR A 84 2.02 16.18 7.27
C THR A 84 2.22 17.70 7.08
N PRO A 85 1.33 18.55 7.62
CA PRO A 85 1.44 20.01 7.49
C PRO A 85 2.69 20.60 8.15
N ASP A 86 3.10 20.02 9.27
CA ASP A 86 4.14 20.51 10.19
C ASP A 86 5.40 19.63 10.20
N GLY A 87 5.39 18.51 9.47
CA GLY A 87 6.48 17.54 9.46
C GLY A 87 6.50 16.62 10.69
N ASP A 88 5.49 16.66 11.57
CA ASP A 88 5.48 15.83 12.79
C ASP A 88 5.17 14.35 12.48
N PRO A 89 6.10 13.42 12.76
CA PRO A 89 5.88 12.00 12.53
C PRO A 89 4.86 11.36 13.51
N ALA A 90 4.54 12.00 14.65
CA ALA A 90 3.62 11.42 15.63
C ALA A 90 2.19 11.25 15.09
N SER A 91 1.80 12.10 14.14
CA SER A 91 0.51 11.98 13.44
C SER A 91 0.49 10.79 12.48
N VAL A 92 1.65 10.47 11.87
CA VAL A 92 1.77 9.44 10.82
C VAL A 92 1.48 8.05 11.38
N SER A 93 1.93 7.76 12.60
CA SER A 93 1.77 6.44 13.23
C SER A 93 0.34 6.07 13.60
N GLN A 94 -0.59 7.04 13.59
CA GLN A 94 -2.00 6.81 13.91
C GLN A 94 -2.81 6.38 12.69
N PHE A 95 -2.33 6.64 11.47
CA PHE A 95 -2.98 6.15 10.25
C PHE A 95 -2.66 4.68 10.03
N GLN A 96 -3.69 3.90 9.75
CA GLN A 96 -3.58 2.47 9.52
C GLN A 96 -4.10 2.11 8.13
N MET A 97 -3.60 1.02 7.58
CA MET A 97 -4.15 0.41 6.39
C MET A 97 -4.83 -0.91 6.76
N VAL A 98 -6.11 -1.02 6.44
CA VAL A 98 -6.93 -2.18 6.74
C VAL A 98 -7.56 -2.74 5.47
N ARG A 99 -7.87 -4.04 5.48
CA ARG A 99 -8.59 -4.73 4.38
C ARG A 99 -7.96 -4.40 3.00
N LYS A 100 -8.79 -4.09 2.01
CA LYS A 100 -8.39 -3.78 0.63
C LYS A 100 -7.94 -2.32 0.50
N GLY A 101 -6.86 -1.97 1.18
CA GLY A 101 -6.28 -0.64 1.15
C GLY A 101 -7.19 0.45 1.71
N VAL A 102 -8.08 0.14 2.66
CA VAL A 102 -8.83 1.19 3.36
C VAL A 102 -7.87 1.89 4.31
N ILE A 103 -7.81 3.21 4.23
CA ILE A 103 -7.08 4.05 5.19
C ILE A 103 -8.01 4.29 6.37
N GLU A 104 -7.52 4.01 7.58
CA GLU A 104 -8.26 4.12 8.83
C GLU A 104 -7.54 5.06 9.80
N LEU A 105 -8.32 5.87 10.51
CA LEU A 105 -7.86 6.68 11.64
C LEU A 105 -8.81 6.42 12.83
N PRO A 106 -8.30 6.07 14.03
CA PRO A 106 -9.14 5.81 15.20
C PRO A 106 -10.03 7.00 15.55
N TRP A 107 -11.20 6.75 16.14
CA TRP A 107 -12.14 7.81 16.52
C TRP A 107 -11.57 8.81 17.54
N ASN A 108 -10.69 8.33 18.42
CA ASN A 108 -10.03 9.09 19.49
C ASN A 108 -8.60 9.54 19.14
N HIS A 109 -8.32 9.73 17.85
CA HIS A 109 -7.01 10.16 17.39
C HIS A 109 -6.60 11.52 17.99
N THR A 110 -5.30 11.78 18.03
CA THR A 110 -4.74 13.08 18.46
C THR A 110 -4.11 13.88 17.32
N VAL A 111 -4.33 13.44 16.07
CA VAL A 111 -3.85 14.12 14.87
C VAL A 111 -4.38 15.57 14.83
N PRO A 112 -3.51 16.60 14.74
CA PRO A 112 -3.92 18.00 14.77
C PRO A 112 -4.61 18.43 13.47
N PRO A 113 -5.39 19.53 13.50
CA PRO A 113 -6.01 20.11 12.30
C PRO A 113 -5.00 20.35 11.19
N GLY A 114 -5.36 19.97 9.97
CA GLY A 114 -4.46 20.07 8.83
C GLY A 114 -4.80 19.16 7.66
N ARG A 115 -3.95 19.21 6.65
CA ARG A 115 -4.07 18.41 5.42
C ARG A 115 -2.97 17.35 5.37
N TYR A 116 -3.38 16.09 5.39
CA TYR A 116 -2.50 14.92 5.37
C TYR A 116 -2.63 14.22 4.03
N VAL A 117 -1.54 14.15 3.27
CA VAL A 117 -1.53 13.57 1.93
C VAL A 117 -0.81 12.22 1.96
N ILE A 118 -1.50 11.17 1.58
CA ILE A 118 -1.08 9.78 1.80
C ILE A 118 -0.60 9.17 0.48
N SER A 119 0.62 8.66 0.48
CA SER A 119 1.17 7.78 -0.55
C SER A 119 0.98 6.32 -0.12
N ILE A 120 0.74 5.42 -1.08
CA ILE A 120 0.51 4.01 -0.78
C ILE A 120 1.44 3.10 -1.57
N ARG A 121 1.74 1.96 -0.97
CA ARG A 121 2.45 0.85 -1.60
C ARG A 121 1.48 -0.31 -1.81
N VAL A 122 1.48 -0.85 -3.00
CA VAL A 122 0.81 -2.10 -3.36
C VAL A 122 1.87 -3.12 -3.73
N SER A 123 1.76 -4.34 -3.23
CA SER A 123 2.76 -5.37 -3.49
C SER A 123 2.13 -6.76 -3.56
N ASN A 124 2.80 -7.64 -4.28
CA ASN A 124 2.56 -9.08 -4.24
C ASN A 124 3.89 -9.81 -4.47
N GLU A 125 3.85 -11.12 -4.70
CA GLU A 125 5.05 -11.92 -4.88
C GLU A 125 5.96 -11.34 -5.99
N GLY A 126 7.15 -10.90 -5.58
CA GLY A 126 8.17 -10.37 -6.48
C GLY A 126 7.90 -8.99 -7.08
N ARG A 127 6.81 -8.28 -6.73
CA ARG A 127 6.52 -6.93 -7.25
C ARG A 127 6.03 -5.97 -6.17
N SER A 128 6.44 -4.71 -6.30
CA SER A 128 5.98 -3.61 -5.44
C SER A 128 5.88 -2.33 -6.26
N ILE A 129 4.75 -1.65 -6.15
CA ILE A 129 4.46 -0.38 -6.82
C ILE A 129 4.10 0.62 -5.72
N VAL A 130 4.75 1.79 -5.75
CA VAL A 130 4.40 2.94 -4.90
C VAL A 130 3.66 3.94 -5.78
N LYS A 131 2.56 4.48 -5.26
CA LYS A 131 1.83 5.59 -5.86
C LYS A 131 1.75 6.73 -4.87
N ASP A 132 2.27 7.87 -5.28
CA ASP A 132 2.34 9.05 -4.44
C ASP A 132 1.04 9.85 -4.41
N SER A 133 0.74 10.43 -3.25
CA SER A 133 -0.32 11.43 -3.07
C SER A 133 -1.70 11.01 -3.58
N VAL A 134 -2.15 9.81 -3.20
CA VAL A 134 -3.38 9.18 -3.72
C VAL A 134 -4.63 9.48 -2.90
N TYR A 135 -4.47 9.88 -1.64
CA TYR A 135 -5.59 10.14 -0.75
C TYR A 135 -5.28 11.30 0.19
N THR A 136 -6.30 12.08 0.53
CA THR A 136 -6.16 13.19 1.47
C THR A 136 -7.08 13.02 2.68
N VAL A 137 -6.52 13.08 3.88
CA VAL A 137 -7.30 13.28 5.11
C VAL A 137 -7.22 14.76 5.50
N ILE A 138 -8.37 15.39 5.67
CA ILE A 138 -8.49 16.79 6.09
C ILE A 138 -9.04 16.79 7.51
N VAL A 139 -8.18 17.11 8.48
CA VAL A 139 -8.56 17.20 9.88
C VAL A 139 -8.99 18.64 10.19
N LYS A 140 -10.16 18.82 10.82
CA LYS A 140 -10.73 20.13 11.18
C LYS A 140 -11.11 20.23 12.65
#